data_AF-A0A2V7XAZ0-F1
#
_entry.id   AF-A0A2V7XAZ0-F1
#
_cell.length_a   1.000
_cell.length_b   1.000
_cell.length_c   1.000
_cell.angle_alpha   90.00
_cell.angle_beta   90.00
_cell.angle_gamma   90.00
#
_symmetry.space_group_name_H-M   'P 1'
#
loop_
_entity.id
_entity.type
_entity.pdbx_description
1 polymer ?
#
loop_
_entity_poly.entity_id
_entity_poly.type
_entity_poly.pdbx_seq_one_letter_code
_entity_poly.pdbx_strand_id
1 'polypeptide(L)'
;MEGTLTSKCRGVVRAVWLASLLLSPFFAPGNGPNATTATLTIDTNTVENVISPSLYGQFAEFMFQDIKGGLDAELVRDRGFDEQSNALGLPRYWERDPDDRNDDAALRLAWDADVYLAVNGDKNTLASQHSLRVDVQSEFEQRRGVHQGWIPVRAGIDYEGYIWLKSADYVGKVVIALEADQTDGEEYASAVLPEIAGDWKKYSFTLRPTKSDPLAKLAILFPGKGKLWLDQVSLLPRDAQGGVRHDVEQRVAALHPAFIRWPGGNVAQDYHWRWGVGPRDNRPVWVNESWRKELEPSNFGTDEFIQFARRVGAEPSITVNVEGHGATAEEAAAWVEYCNGDAHSKYGSMRSANGSPEPFHVRYWEIGNEIWGDWVRGHSDAETYAKNLNRYVEKMRAVDPSITIIATGDNDLKWNETVLRIAGNNIDYLSVHHYYGPAEMKGDANNLRARPLHYEQFYLRMKQMFQELVPGHNIKLAVNEWNTTLPLPAQHSMQSAIYAARLMNVFERSGDVVQMSAVS
;
A
#
# COMPACT_ATOMS: atom_id res chain seq x y z
N MET A 1 -53.58 -13.73 -16.92
CA MET A 1 -54.11 -13.32 -15.60
C MET A 1 -53.19 -12.24 -15.09
N GLU A 2 -53.62 -10.99 -15.21
CA GLU A 2 -52.91 -9.84 -14.65
C GLU A 2 -52.96 -9.91 -13.12
N GLY A 3 -51.80 -9.92 -12.47
CA GLY A 3 -51.66 -9.86 -11.02
C GLY A 3 -50.75 -8.69 -10.65
N THR A 4 -51.35 -7.58 -10.23
CA THR A 4 -50.67 -6.40 -9.72
C THR A 4 -50.26 -6.65 -8.26
N LEU A 5 -48.97 -6.77 -7.98
CA LEU A 5 -48.45 -6.77 -6.60
C LEU A 5 -48.23 -5.32 -6.15
N THR A 6 -49.12 -4.83 -5.30
CA THR A 6 -48.95 -3.57 -4.57
C THR A 6 -48.29 -3.85 -3.22
N SER A 7 -47.02 -3.50 -3.09
CA SER A 7 -46.34 -3.39 -1.80
C SER A 7 -46.57 -1.99 -1.23
N LYS A 8 -47.34 -1.90 -0.14
CA LYS A 8 -47.51 -0.71 0.68
C LYS A 8 -46.42 -0.69 1.76
N CYS A 9 -45.44 0.21 1.64
CA CYS A 9 -44.72 0.73 2.79
C CYS A 9 -45.04 2.22 2.93
N ARG A 10 -45.92 2.55 3.88
CA ARG A 10 -46.18 3.91 4.36
C ARG A 10 -45.11 4.28 5.37
N GLY A 11 -44.38 5.34 5.10
CA GLY A 11 -43.47 6.01 6.05
C GLY A 11 -43.17 7.41 5.55
N VAL A 12 -44.14 8.33 5.71
CA VAL A 12 -43.96 9.75 5.39
C VAL A 12 -43.34 10.44 6.59
N VAL A 13 -42.07 10.81 6.51
CA VAL A 13 -41.47 11.84 7.39
C VAL A 13 -41.60 13.18 6.65
N ARG A 14 -42.50 14.04 7.11
CA ARG A 14 -42.58 15.45 6.68
C ARG A 14 -41.67 16.28 7.58
N ALA A 15 -40.56 16.77 7.04
CA ALA A 15 -39.87 17.92 7.60
C ALA A 15 -40.46 19.19 6.97
N VAL A 16 -41.06 20.04 7.80
CA VAL A 16 -41.58 21.36 7.43
C VAL A 16 -40.43 22.37 7.58
N TRP A 17 -40.04 23.03 6.50
CA TRP A 17 -39.31 24.29 6.57
C TRP A 17 -40.24 25.41 6.10
N LEU A 18 -40.61 26.30 7.03
CA LEU A 18 -41.18 27.60 6.71
C LEU A 18 -40.07 28.45 6.08
N ALA A 19 -40.30 28.95 4.87
CA ALA A 19 -39.58 30.09 4.33
C ALA A 19 -40.60 31.07 3.76
N SER A 20 -40.46 32.32 4.20
CA SER A 20 -41.34 33.47 4.00
C SER A 20 -41.46 33.87 2.54
N LEU A 21 -42.68 34.19 2.11
CA LEU A 21 -42.95 34.95 0.89
C LEU A 21 -42.36 36.37 1.01
N LEU A 22 -41.74 36.87 -0.06
CA LEU A 22 -42.28 37.98 -0.86
C LEU A 22 -41.25 38.49 -1.91
N LEU A 23 -41.80 38.86 -3.07
CA LEU A 23 -41.25 39.62 -4.21
C LEU A 23 -40.76 38.82 -5.41
N SER A 24 -41.71 38.61 -6.33
CA SER A 24 -41.48 38.33 -7.74
C SER A 24 -40.84 39.52 -8.45
N PRO A 25 -39.94 39.24 -9.40
CA PRO A 25 -40.01 39.87 -10.70
C PRO A 25 -40.33 38.82 -11.77
N PHE A 26 -41.07 39.26 -12.79
CA PHE A 26 -41.42 38.50 -13.97
C PHE A 26 -40.17 37.86 -14.61
N PHE A 27 -39.98 36.55 -14.40
CA PHE A 27 -39.22 35.72 -15.31
C PHE A 27 -40.19 35.12 -16.31
N ALA A 28 -39.98 35.42 -17.60
CA ALA A 28 -40.56 34.61 -18.66
C ALA A 28 -40.23 33.14 -18.39
N PRO A 29 -41.15 32.18 -18.64
CA PRO A 29 -40.82 30.76 -18.55
C PRO A 29 -39.78 30.45 -19.62
N GLY A 30 -38.51 30.52 -19.24
CA GLY A 30 -37.45 29.89 -20.01
C GLY A 30 -37.81 28.41 -20.10
N ASN A 31 -37.86 27.88 -21.31
CA ASN A 31 -37.93 26.44 -21.54
C ASN A 31 -36.79 25.79 -20.74
N GLY A 32 -37.11 25.22 -19.57
CA GLY A 32 -36.19 24.36 -18.85
C GLY A 32 -35.75 23.23 -19.80
N PRO A 33 -34.53 22.68 -19.62
CA PRO A 33 -34.07 21.59 -20.47
C PRO A 33 -35.14 20.48 -20.47
N ASN A 34 -35.59 20.09 -21.66
CA ASN A 34 -36.57 19.01 -21.85
C ASN A 34 -36.16 17.84 -20.96
N ALA A 35 -36.98 17.51 -19.96
CA ALA A 35 -36.75 16.38 -19.08
C ALA A 35 -36.63 15.12 -19.96
N THR A 36 -35.41 14.63 -20.12
CA THR A 36 -35.17 13.44 -20.93
C THR A 36 -35.73 12.27 -20.13
N THR A 37 -36.79 11.65 -20.63
CA THR A 37 -37.39 10.49 -19.97
C THR A 37 -36.66 9.24 -20.44
N ALA A 38 -35.95 8.57 -19.55
CA ALA A 38 -35.40 7.24 -19.79
C ALA A 38 -36.40 6.19 -19.30
N THR A 39 -36.67 5.16 -20.10
CA THR A 39 -37.47 4.00 -19.69
C THR A 39 -36.55 2.82 -19.49
N LEU A 40 -36.56 2.23 -18.30
CA LEU A 40 -35.85 0.99 -17.98
C LEU A 40 -36.86 -0.15 -17.89
N THR A 41 -36.73 -1.15 -18.76
CA THR A 41 -37.52 -2.39 -18.69
C THR A 41 -36.65 -3.47 -18.06
N ILE A 42 -37.15 -4.09 -16.99
CA ILE A 42 -36.46 -5.19 -16.30
C ILE A 42 -37.25 -6.47 -16.54
N ASP A 43 -36.63 -7.47 -17.16
CA ASP A 43 -37.20 -8.83 -17.22
C ASP A 43 -36.81 -9.60 -15.95
N THR A 44 -37.78 -9.86 -15.10
CA THR A 44 -37.58 -10.57 -13.82
C THR A 44 -37.62 -12.10 -13.97
N ASN A 45 -37.91 -12.63 -15.16
CA ASN A 45 -37.95 -14.07 -15.42
C ASN A 45 -36.64 -14.61 -15.99
N THR A 46 -35.69 -13.75 -16.34
CA THR A 46 -34.43 -14.12 -16.97
C THR A 46 -33.26 -13.65 -16.11
N VAL A 47 -32.40 -14.58 -15.70
CA VAL A 47 -31.11 -14.27 -15.06
C VAL A 47 -30.04 -14.34 -16.14
N GLU A 48 -29.44 -13.19 -16.50
CA GLU A 48 -28.44 -13.12 -17.56
C GLU A 48 -27.07 -13.67 -17.11
N ASN A 49 -26.67 -13.40 -15.87
CA ASN A 49 -25.40 -13.86 -15.30
C ASN A 49 -25.43 -13.85 -13.76
N VAL A 50 -24.30 -14.20 -13.14
CA VAL A 50 -24.08 -14.13 -11.70
C VAL A 50 -22.91 -13.19 -11.44
N ILE A 51 -23.11 -12.21 -10.57
CA ILE A 51 -22.05 -11.31 -10.11
C ILE A 51 -21.18 -12.06 -9.09
N SER A 52 -19.87 -12.09 -9.34
CA SER A 52 -18.91 -12.70 -8.43
C SER A 52 -18.91 -11.96 -7.08
N PRO A 53 -18.95 -12.66 -5.93
CA PRO A 53 -18.75 -12.02 -4.63
C PRO A 53 -17.33 -11.42 -4.49
N SER A 54 -16.39 -11.85 -5.34
CA SER A 54 -15.03 -11.32 -5.41
C SER A 54 -14.86 -10.17 -6.42
N LEU A 55 -15.96 -9.63 -6.98
CA LEU A 55 -15.86 -8.69 -8.10
C LEU A 55 -15.14 -7.39 -7.74
N TYR A 56 -15.29 -6.87 -6.53
CA TYR A 56 -14.73 -5.58 -6.14
C TYR A 56 -13.66 -5.73 -5.05
N GLY A 57 -12.41 -5.49 -5.42
CA GLY A 57 -11.25 -5.45 -4.55
C GLY A 57 -10.52 -4.11 -4.63
N GLN A 58 -9.39 -4.04 -3.94
CA GLN A 58 -8.49 -2.88 -3.91
C GLN A 58 -7.07 -3.31 -4.28
N PHE A 59 -6.24 -2.33 -4.58
CA PHE A 59 -4.86 -2.49 -4.93
C PHE A 59 -3.99 -1.69 -3.95
N ALA A 60 -2.83 -2.24 -3.59
CA ALA A 60 -1.85 -1.60 -2.73
C ALA A 60 -0.43 -1.86 -3.23
N GLU A 61 0.34 -0.78 -3.39
CA GLU A 61 1.73 -0.79 -3.86
C GLU A 61 2.61 0.05 -2.94
N PHE A 62 3.92 -0.21 -2.92
CA PHE A 62 4.88 0.78 -2.45
C PHE A 62 4.99 1.93 -3.47
N MET A 63 3.90 2.65 -3.72
CA MET A 63 3.81 3.74 -4.68
C MET A 63 3.43 5.03 -3.96
N PHE A 64 4.25 6.07 -4.12
CA PHE A 64 4.04 7.37 -3.48
C PHE A 64 3.83 7.26 -1.95
N GLN A 65 2.65 7.62 -1.46
CA GLN A 65 2.26 7.55 -0.05
C GLN A 65 1.12 6.55 0.15
N ASP A 66 1.06 5.48 -0.66
CA ASP A 66 0.05 4.44 -0.47
C ASP A 66 0.37 3.60 0.79
N ILE A 67 1.56 2.99 0.83
CA ILE A 67 2.04 2.28 2.04
C ILE A 67 2.86 3.23 2.93
N LYS A 68 4.06 3.63 2.50
CA LYS A 68 5.02 4.38 3.32
C LYS A 68 4.55 5.82 3.59
N GLY A 69 4.02 6.05 4.79
CA GLY A 69 3.38 7.30 5.21
C GLY A 69 1.96 7.52 4.71
N GLY A 70 1.38 6.47 4.14
CA GLY A 70 -0.04 6.28 3.98
C GLY A 70 -0.50 5.24 4.98
N LEU A 71 -0.69 3.99 4.52
CA LEU A 71 -1.19 2.86 5.29
C LEU A 71 -0.32 2.51 6.51
N ASP A 72 1.02 2.53 6.37
CA ASP A 72 1.96 2.31 7.48
C ASP A 72 1.78 3.40 8.55
N ALA A 73 1.61 2.97 9.80
CA ALA A 73 1.41 3.85 10.94
C ALA A 73 2.69 4.46 11.50
N GLU A 74 3.87 4.05 11.02
CA GLU A 74 5.13 4.68 11.40
C GLU A 74 5.13 6.16 11.00
N LEU A 75 5.30 7.03 12.00
CA LEU A 75 5.32 8.48 11.79
C LEU A 75 6.73 8.99 11.47
N VAL A 76 7.77 8.25 11.87
CA VAL A 76 9.16 8.65 11.66
C VAL A 76 9.64 8.23 10.26
N ARG A 77 10.05 9.22 9.46
CA ARG A 77 10.75 9.03 8.19
C ARG A 77 12.22 8.80 8.42
N ASP A 78 12.82 7.96 7.58
CA ASP A 78 14.24 7.61 7.66
C ASP A 78 14.68 7.28 9.09
N ARG A 79 13.90 6.39 9.70
CA ARG A 79 14.09 5.95 11.09
C ARG A 79 15.45 5.32 11.37
N GLY A 80 16.09 4.75 10.34
CA GLY A 80 17.42 4.15 10.40
C GLY A 80 18.56 5.10 10.04
N PHE A 81 18.27 6.35 9.67
CA PHE A 81 19.30 7.32 9.23
C PHE A 81 20.07 6.87 7.98
N ASP A 82 19.43 6.15 7.06
CA ASP A 82 20.06 5.55 5.88
C ASP A 82 20.00 6.45 4.64
N GLU A 83 19.16 7.48 4.64
CA GLU A 83 19.16 8.51 3.59
C GLU A 83 20.44 9.35 3.63
N GLN A 84 20.86 9.83 2.45
CA GLN A 84 22.09 10.61 2.32
C GLN A 84 22.07 11.85 3.24
N SER A 85 23.15 12.04 4.00
CA SER A 85 23.29 13.20 4.89
C SER A 85 23.63 14.50 4.16
N ASN A 86 23.20 15.62 4.74
CA ASN A 86 23.67 16.96 4.39
C ASN A 86 25.09 17.23 4.92
N ALA A 87 25.60 18.45 4.70
CA ALA A 87 26.94 18.87 5.16
C ALA A 87 27.11 18.91 6.68
N LEU A 88 26.02 18.84 7.45
CA LEU A 88 25.99 18.78 8.91
C LEU A 88 26.04 17.34 9.45
N GLY A 89 26.03 16.34 8.56
CA GLY A 89 25.93 14.94 8.95
C GLY A 89 24.52 14.50 9.34
N LEU A 90 23.50 15.29 8.99
CA LEU A 90 22.09 14.97 9.23
C LEU A 90 21.42 14.40 7.96
N PRO A 91 20.76 13.23 8.03
CA PRO A 91 19.97 12.70 6.93
C PRO A 91 18.79 13.59 6.54
N ARG A 92 18.26 13.37 5.33
CA ARG A 92 17.26 14.21 4.64
C ARG A 92 16.07 14.68 5.49
N TYR A 93 15.60 13.87 6.42
CA TYR A 93 14.39 14.12 7.22
C TYR A 93 14.67 14.55 8.66
N TRP A 94 15.94 14.79 9.01
CA TRP A 94 16.34 15.15 10.36
C TRP A 94 17.00 16.53 10.37
N GLU A 95 16.56 17.35 11.32
CA GLU A 95 17.02 18.72 11.50
C GLU A 95 17.64 18.89 12.89
N ARG A 96 18.46 19.93 13.04
CA ARG A 96 19.09 20.27 14.31
C ARG A 96 18.11 21.11 15.15
N ASP A 97 18.05 20.85 16.46
CA ASP A 97 17.25 21.62 17.41
C ASP A 97 18.17 22.47 18.32
N PRO A 98 17.93 23.80 18.47
CA PRO A 98 16.72 24.54 18.08
C PRO A 98 16.76 25.23 16.70
N ASP A 99 17.92 25.30 16.04
CA ASP A 99 18.05 25.88 14.70
C ASP A 99 19.01 25.07 13.81
N ASP A 100 18.92 25.30 12.50
CA ASP A 100 19.63 24.56 11.45
C ASP A 100 21.06 25.06 11.18
N ARG A 101 21.59 25.98 12.00
CA ARG A 101 22.90 26.59 11.75
C ARG A 101 24.05 25.66 12.17
N ASN A 102 25.14 25.73 11.39
CA ASN A 102 26.37 24.99 11.63
C ASN A 102 27.40 25.77 12.48
N ASP A 103 26.93 26.57 13.43
CA ASP A 103 27.80 27.45 14.24
C ASP A 103 27.88 27.02 15.72
N ASP A 104 27.03 26.09 16.15
CA ASP A 104 27.09 25.56 17.51
C ASP A 104 28.13 24.43 17.60
N ALA A 105 29.32 24.81 18.08
CA ALA A 105 30.48 23.95 18.28
C ALA A 105 30.26 22.83 19.31
N ALA A 106 29.16 22.87 20.03
CA ALA A 106 28.97 22.09 21.24
C ALA A 106 28.14 20.82 21.02
N LEU A 107 27.30 20.79 19.98
CA LEU A 107 26.70 19.57 19.45
C LEU A 107 27.28 19.31 18.06
N ARG A 108 27.96 18.16 17.88
CA ARG A 108 28.40 17.71 16.56
C ARG A 108 27.65 16.45 16.17
N LEU A 109 27.23 16.41 14.92
CA LEU A 109 26.43 15.34 14.33
C LEU A 109 27.26 14.72 13.20
N ALA A 110 27.18 13.40 13.06
CA ALA A 110 27.86 12.71 11.97
C ALA A 110 27.04 11.49 11.51
N TRP A 111 26.96 11.34 10.19
CA TRP A 111 26.42 10.17 9.52
C TRP A 111 27.48 9.06 9.53
N ASP A 112 27.28 8.06 10.37
CA ASP A 112 28.32 7.10 10.74
C ASP A 112 28.06 5.74 10.08
N ALA A 113 28.92 5.37 9.14
CA ALA A 113 28.87 4.08 8.43
C ALA A 113 29.71 2.98 9.12
N ASP A 114 30.45 3.30 10.18
CA ASP A 114 31.31 2.36 10.89
C ASP A 114 30.62 1.78 12.14
N VAL A 115 29.67 2.53 12.71
CA VAL A 115 28.90 2.14 13.89
C VAL A 115 27.42 2.29 13.60
N TYR A 116 26.71 1.19 13.36
CA TYR A 116 25.27 1.15 13.08
C TYR A 116 24.64 -0.13 13.63
N LEU A 117 23.31 -0.18 13.67
CA LEU A 117 22.57 -1.40 14.02
C LEU A 117 22.43 -2.28 12.77
N ALA A 118 23.14 -3.40 12.74
CA ALA A 118 23.13 -4.28 11.58
C ALA A 118 21.74 -4.92 11.35
N VAL A 119 21.25 -4.84 10.12
CA VAL A 119 20.01 -5.51 9.67
C VAL A 119 20.26 -6.64 8.67
N ASN A 120 19.28 -7.52 8.47
CA ASN A 120 19.38 -8.69 7.58
C ASN A 120 19.24 -8.31 6.11
N GLY A 121 20.27 -7.68 5.55
CA GLY A 121 20.38 -7.36 4.13
C GLY A 121 20.94 -8.48 3.26
N ASP A 122 20.73 -8.34 1.96
CA ASP A 122 21.39 -9.12 0.93
C ASP A 122 21.93 -8.19 -0.19
N LYS A 123 22.52 -8.78 -1.23
CA LYS A 123 23.11 -8.05 -2.37
C LYS A 123 22.13 -7.16 -3.15
N ASN A 124 20.82 -7.35 -2.99
CA ASN A 124 19.75 -6.62 -3.65
C ASN A 124 19.14 -5.54 -2.72
N THR A 125 19.64 -5.40 -1.49
CA THR A 125 19.23 -4.37 -0.51
C THR A 125 20.27 -3.24 -0.44
N LEU A 126 20.04 -2.22 0.39
CA LEU A 126 20.96 -1.09 0.55
C LEU A 126 22.36 -1.57 0.95
N ALA A 127 23.38 -1.10 0.22
CA ALA A 127 24.75 -1.62 0.34
C ALA A 127 25.48 -1.15 1.62
N SER A 128 25.09 -0.01 2.19
CA SER A 128 25.65 0.51 3.43
C SER A 128 24.54 1.03 4.33
N GLN A 129 24.66 0.70 5.61
CA GLN A 129 23.78 1.17 6.67
C GLN A 129 24.51 2.24 7.46
N HIS A 130 23.76 3.12 8.09
CA HIS A 130 24.32 4.19 8.89
C HIS A 130 23.59 4.33 10.21
N SER A 131 24.19 5.07 11.12
CA SER A 131 23.49 5.62 12.28
C SER A 131 23.81 7.11 12.41
N LEU A 132 23.09 7.80 13.29
CA LEU A 132 23.42 9.16 13.65
C LEU A 132 24.31 9.18 14.88
N ARG A 133 25.58 9.55 14.71
CA ARG A 133 26.48 9.83 15.82
C ARG A 133 26.23 11.24 16.36
N VAL A 134 26.17 11.34 17.67
CA VAL A 134 26.00 12.59 18.41
C VAL A 134 27.15 12.76 19.39
N ASP A 135 27.89 13.85 19.23
CA ASP A 135 29.00 14.26 20.08
C ASP A 135 28.64 15.52 20.86
N VAL A 136 28.37 15.38 22.15
CA VAL A 136 27.98 16.46 23.05
C VAL A 136 29.21 16.94 23.83
N GLN A 137 29.74 18.12 23.50
CA GLN A 137 31.05 18.60 24.00
C GLN A 137 31.00 19.14 25.43
N SER A 138 29.88 19.74 25.85
CA SER A 138 29.68 20.28 27.19
C SER A 138 28.21 20.17 27.59
N GLU A 139 27.93 20.16 28.90
CA GLU A 139 26.56 20.29 29.36
C GLU A 139 26.01 21.66 28.97
N PHE A 140 24.72 21.71 28.61
CA PHE A 140 24.05 22.93 28.15
C PHE A 140 22.92 23.32 29.09
N GLU A 141 22.80 24.63 29.35
CA GLU A 141 21.59 25.21 29.93
C GLU A 141 20.44 25.28 28.91
N GLN A 142 20.78 25.37 27.63
CA GLN A 142 19.80 25.42 26.54
C GLN A 142 19.58 24.05 25.90
N ARG A 143 18.36 23.81 25.43
CA ARG A 143 17.95 22.62 24.70
C ARG A 143 18.82 22.40 23.44
N ARG A 144 19.33 21.18 23.27
CA ARG A 144 20.10 20.76 22.09
C ARG A 144 19.74 19.35 21.69
N GLY A 145 19.53 19.15 20.39
CA GLY A 145 19.08 17.87 19.89
C GLY A 145 18.94 17.82 18.39
N VAL A 146 18.15 16.84 17.96
CA VAL A 146 17.66 16.70 16.60
C VAL A 146 16.14 16.56 16.62
N HIS A 147 15.48 16.94 15.53
CA HIS A 147 14.05 16.77 15.41
C HIS A 147 13.63 16.38 14.00
N GLN A 148 12.40 15.90 13.89
CA GLN A 148 11.67 15.73 12.64
C GLN A 148 10.30 16.39 12.77
N GLY A 149 10.00 17.34 11.90
CA GLY A 149 8.68 17.99 11.80
C GLY A 149 7.65 17.11 11.08
N TRP A 150 6.45 17.67 10.86
CA TRP A 150 5.36 17.00 10.13
C TRP A 150 4.86 15.70 10.80
N ILE A 151 4.88 15.66 12.13
CA ILE A 151 4.40 14.53 12.94
C ILE A 151 2.98 14.84 13.41
N PRO A 152 1.93 14.27 12.80
CA PRO A 152 0.56 14.52 13.22
C PRO A 152 0.25 13.86 14.56
N VAL A 153 -0.06 14.66 15.57
CA VAL A 153 -0.41 14.20 16.92
C VAL A 153 -1.86 14.49 17.27
N ARG A 154 -2.48 13.60 18.05
CA ARG A 154 -3.84 13.72 18.58
C ARG A 154 -3.81 13.76 20.09
N ALA A 155 -4.50 14.74 20.67
CA ALA A 155 -4.62 14.88 22.10
C ALA A 155 -5.26 13.63 22.73
N GLY A 156 -4.72 13.18 23.86
CA GLY A 156 -5.37 12.19 24.71
C GLY A 156 -5.32 10.74 24.22
N ILE A 157 -4.50 10.42 23.21
CA ILE A 157 -4.11 9.05 22.91
C ILE A 157 -2.63 8.86 23.21
N ASP A 158 -2.23 7.63 23.49
CA ASP A 158 -0.83 7.30 23.67
C ASP A 158 -0.17 7.09 22.30
N TYR A 159 1.09 7.48 22.20
CA TYR A 159 2.00 7.17 21.12
C TYR A 159 3.10 6.30 21.71
N GLU A 160 3.24 5.09 21.20
CA GLU A 160 4.24 4.14 21.63
C GLU A 160 5.45 4.28 20.70
N GLY A 161 6.62 4.48 21.29
CA GLY A 161 7.84 4.69 20.55
C GLY A 161 9.02 3.95 21.14
N TYR A 162 10.08 3.87 20.35
CA TYR A 162 11.38 3.42 20.82
C TYR A 162 12.50 4.02 20.00
N ILE A 163 13.71 3.91 20.52
CA ILE A 163 14.95 4.29 19.85
C ILE A 163 16.03 3.29 20.23
N TRP A 164 16.90 2.92 19.29
CA TRP A 164 18.12 2.19 19.60
C TRP A 164 19.23 3.19 19.90
N LEU A 165 19.90 2.99 21.04
CA LEU A 165 20.99 3.85 21.48
C LEU A 165 22.20 3.00 21.86
N LYS A 166 23.39 3.49 21.47
CA LYS A 166 24.69 3.01 21.90
C LYS A 166 25.46 4.18 22.50
N SER A 167 26.19 3.95 23.60
CA SER A 167 26.97 5.00 24.27
C SER A 167 28.43 4.58 24.37
N ALA A 168 29.34 5.47 23.96
CA ALA A 168 30.76 5.31 24.25
C ALA A 168 31.07 5.82 25.67
N ASP A 169 30.68 7.05 25.95
CA ASP A 169 30.98 7.78 27.20
C ASP A 169 29.93 8.86 27.51
N TYR A 170 28.72 8.77 26.93
CA TYR A 170 27.67 9.74 27.20
C TYR A 170 27.18 9.63 28.65
N VAL A 171 27.22 10.76 29.36
CA VAL A 171 26.72 10.96 30.72
C VAL A 171 25.66 12.06 30.67
N GLY A 172 24.42 11.72 30.99
CA GLY A 172 23.29 12.65 30.95
C GLY A 172 21.97 11.96 30.72
N LYS A 173 20.94 12.75 30.42
CA LYS A 173 19.61 12.23 30.05
C LYS A 173 19.42 12.31 28.54
N VAL A 174 18.65 11.38 27.98
CA VAL A 174 18.07 11.55 26.65
C VAL A 174 16.58 11.81 26.83
N VAL A 175 16.07 12.87 26.22
CA VAL A 175 14.66 13.28 26.33
C VAL A 175 14.02 13.19 24.95
N ILE A 176 12.87 12.53 24.88
CA ILE A 176 12.03 12.47 23.69
C ILE A 176 10.82 13.36 23.93
N ALA A 177 10.48 14.24 22.99
CA ALA A 177 9.35 15.15 23.14
C ALA A 177 8.55 15.32 21.85
N LEU A 178 7.23 15.51 21.99
CA LEU A 178 6.33 15.97 20.93
C LEU A 178 5.95 17.41 21.21
N GLU A 179 6.15 18.29 20.24
CA GLU A 179 6.10 19.74 20.46
C GLU A 179 5.59 20.51 19.25
N ALA A 180 5.21 21.77 19.47
CA ALA A 180 4.97 22.70 18.37
C ALA A 180 6.22 22.88 17.51
N ASP A 181 6.05 22.84 16.19
CA ASP A 181 7.12 23.11 15.22
C ASP A 181 7.35 24.62 15.03
N GLN A 182 7.70 25.30 16.13
CA GLN A 182 8.05 26.73 16.19
C GLN A 182 9.25 26.93 17.14
N THR A 183 9.96 28.06 17.00
CA THR A 183 11.04 28.44 17.92
C THR A 183 10.48 28.56 19.36
N ASP A 184 11.16 27.92 20.31
CA ASP A 184 10.77 27.73 21.73
C ASP A 184 9.64 26.72 22.02
N GLY A 185 9.04 26.11 20.99
CA GLY A 185 8.16 24.93 20.99
C GLY A 185 7.33 24.62 22.25
N GLU A 186 6.01 24.84 22.20
CA GLU A 186 5.07 24.34 23.22
C GLU A 186 5.19 22.81 23.33
N GLU A 187 5.58 22.28 24.49
CA GLU A 187 5.65 20.84 24.73
C GLU A 187 4.24 20.23 24.88
N TYR A 188 3.94 19.23 24.06
CA TYR A 188 2.69 18.47 24.14
C TYR A 188 2.83 17.21 24.98
N ALA A 189 3.99 16.56 24.93
CA ALA A 189 4.36 15.43 25.77
C ALA A 189 5.87 15.20 25.74
N SER A 190 6.44 14.68 26.84
CA SER A 190 7.83 14.27 26.88
C SER A 190 8.03 12.99 27.69
N ALA A 191 9.15 12.32 27.43
CA ALA A 191 9.64 11.17 28.17
C ALA A 191 11.15 11.28 28.35
N VAL A 192 11.63 10.97 29.55
CA VAL A 192 13.06 10.86 29.85
C VAL A 192 13.44 9.39 29.79
N LEU A 193 14.39 9.04 28.93
CA LEU A 193 14.88 7.67 28.84
C LEU A 193 15.73 7.30 30.07
N PRO A 194 15.77 6.02 30.45
CA PRO A 194 16.73 5.50 31.43
C PRO A 194 18.19 5.82 31.04
N GLU A 195 19.12 5.56 31.94
CA GLU A 195 20.56 5.73 31.68
C GLU A 195 21.01 4.95 30.43
N ILE A 196 21.75 5.63 29.55
CA ILE A 196 22.26 5.07 28.29
C ILE A 196 23.71 4.67 28.47
N ALA A 197 23.99 3.37 28.39
CA ALA A 197 25.34 2.85 28.57
C ALA A 197 25.62 1.64 27.67
N GLY A 198 26.87 1.53 27.21
CA GLY A 198 27.37 0.36 26.53
C GLY A 198 26.88 0.19 25.09
N ASP A 199 26.71 -1.05 24.68
CA ASP A 199 26.37 -1.42 23.31
C ASP A 199 24.90 -1.13 22.96
N TRP A 200 24.55 -1.29 21.69
CA TRP A 200 23.20 -1.08 21.16
C TRP A 200 22.12 -1.70 22.03
N LYS A 201 21.19 -0.86 22.48
CA LYS A 201 20.01 -1.29 23.23
C LYS A 201 18.78 -0.50 22.79
N LYS A 202 17.65 -1.18 22.76
CA LYS A 202 16.34 -0.57 22.53
C LYS A 202 15.81 0.08 23.80
N TYR A 203 15.41 1.34 23.70
CA TYR A 203 14.78 2.12 24.76
C TYR A 203 13.37 2.50 24.33
N SER A 204 12.37 1.95 25.00
CA SER A 204 10.96 2.24 24.74
C SER A 204 10.46 3.41 25.58
N PHE A 205 9.49 4.13 25.05
CA PHE A 205 8.83 5.26 25.71
C PHE A 205 7.38 5.40 25.23
N THR A 206 6.58 6.09 26.02
CA THR A 206 5.19 6.40 25.69
C THR A 206 4.98 7.90 25.83
N LEU A 207 4.39 8.54 24.83
CA LEU A 207 4.05 9.96 24.82
C LEU A 207 2.54 10.12 24.73
N ARG A 208 1.95 10.95 25.59
CA ARG A 208 0.51 11.23 25.58
C ARG A 208 0.28 12.72 25.37
N PRO A 209 0.17 13.20 24.11
CA PRO A 209 0.04 14.61 23.80
C PRO A 209 -1.17 15.25 24.50
N THR A 210 -0.95 16.42 25.09
CA THR A 210 -1.99 17.25 25.71
C THR A 210 -2.83 18.00 24.67
N LYS A 211 -2.30 18.17 23.45
CA LYS A 211 -2.90 18.93 22.34
C LYS A 211 -2.78 18.15 21.02
N SER A 212 -3.77 18.33 20.14
CA SER A 212 -3.70 17.85 18.77
C SER A 212 -3.00 18.88 17.90
N ASP A 213 -2.05 18.44 17.09
CA ASP A 213 -1.32 19.29 16.16
C ASP A 213 -0.95 18.47 14.92
N PRO A 214 -1.46 18.83 13.73
CA PRO A 214 -1.14 18.10 12.50
C PRO A 214 0.32 18.31 12.03
N LEU A 215 1.03 19.28 12.60
CA LEU A 215 2.37 19.71 12.21
C LEU A 215 3.33 19.73 13.41
N ALA A 216 3.11 18.88 14.42
CA ALA A 216 4.05 18.79 15.53
C ALA A 216 5.42 18.29 15.04
N LYS A 217 6.43 18.45 15.89
CA LYS A 217 7.74 17.81 15.72
C LYS A 217 7.99 16.76 16.81
N LEU A 218 8.72 15.72 16.43
CA LEU A 218 9.37 14.79 17.36
C LEU A 218 10.80 15.27 17.59
N ALA A 219 11.14 15.63 18.82
CA ALA A 219 12.47 16.07 19.22
C ALA A 219 13.18 15.03 20.09
N ILE A 220 14.49 14.86 19.88
CA ILE A 220 15.39 14.02 20.66
C ILE A 220 16.50 14.90 21.20
N LEU A 221 16.57 15.03 22.52
CA LEU A 221 17.46 15.98 23.21
C LEU A 221 18.52 15.27 24.04
N PHE A 222 19.65 15.94 24.19
CA PHE A 222 20.83 15.40 24.87
C PHE A 222 21.36 16.32 25.99
N PRO A 223 20.59 16.61 27.06
CA PRO A 223 21.09 17.31 28.24
C PRO A 223 22.13 16.45 29.01
N GLY A 224 23.39 16.56 28.58
CA GLY A 224 24.51 15.78 29.09
C GLY A 224 25.81 16.12 28.38
N LYS A 225 26.77 15.18 28.41
CA LYS A 225 28.06 15.29 27.74
C LYS A 225 28.56 13.91 27.31
N GLY A 226 29.28 13.84 26.19
CA GLY A 226 29.91 12.63 25.68
C GLY A 226 29.33 12.20 24.34
N LYS A 227 29.62 10.97 23.93
CA LYS A 227 29.32 10.44 22.61
C LYS A 227 28.34 9.28 22.67
N LEU A 228 27.32 9.34 21.81
CA LEU A 228 26.33 8.29 21.59
C LEU A 228 25.96 8.17 20.11
N TRP A 229 25.28 7.07 19.77
CA TRP A 229 24.72 6.82 18.44
C TRP A 229 23.23 6.49 18.57
N LEU A 230 22.46 6.91 17.56
CA LEU A 230 21.02 6.71 17.44
C LEU A 230 20.74 5.90 16.19
N ASP A 231 19.84 4.93 16.29
CA ASP A 231 19.35 4.14 15.15
C ASP A 231 17.89 3.72 15.42
N GLN A 232 17.18 3.32 14.35
CA GLN A 232 15.84 2.73 14.39
C GLN A 232 14.85 3.46 15.31
N VAL A 233 14.68 4.78 15.11
CA VAL A 233 13.71 5.60 15.85
C VAL A 233 12.29 5.29 15.39
N SER A 234 11.36 5.09 16.32
CA SER A 234 9.99 4.74 15.97
C SER A 234 8.98 5.49 16.81
N LEU A 235 7.86 5.85 16.18
CA LEU A 235 6.70 6.39 16.87
C LEU A 235 5.42 5.99 16.14
N LEU A 236 4.57 5.22 16.83
CA LEU A 236 3.26 4.79 16.32
C LEU A 236 2.16 5.23 17.29
N PRO A 237 1.00 5.68 16.80
CA PRO A 237 -0.15 5.91 17.67
C PRO A 237 -0.69 4.57 18.19
N ARG A 238 -1.08 4.49 19.46
CA ARG A 238 -1.50 3.25 20.14
C ARG A 238 -2.76 2.60 19.54
N ASP A 239 -3.57 3.37 18.81
CA ASP A 239 -4.75 2.88 18.08
C ASP A 239 -4.41 2.27 16.71
N ALA A 240 -3.15 2.32 16.26
CA ALA A 240 -2.69 1.55 15.11
C ALA A 240 -2.79 0.04 15.38
N GLN A 241 -3.23 -0.71 14.38
CA GLN A 241 -3.37 -2.17 14.49
C GLN A 241 -2.45 -2.87 13.50
N GLY A 242 -1.60 -3.78 13.98
CA GLY A 242 -0.66 -4.52 13.12
C GLY A 242 0.20 -3.62 12.22
N GLY A 243 0.59 -2.44 12.71
CA GLY A 243 1.37 -1.46 11.94
C GLY A 243 0.55 -0.60 10.96
N VAL A 244 -0.77 -0.72 10.93
CA VAL A 244 -1.65 0.07 10.04
C VAL A 244 -2.35 1.19 10.79
N ARG A 245 -2.39 2.38 10.18
CA ARG A 245 -3.06 3.54 10.78
C ARG A 245 -4.58 3.38 10.78
N HIS A 246 -5.17 3.68 11.94
CA HIS A 246 -6.58 3.39 12.23
C HIS A 246 -7.58 4.04 11.25
N ASP A 247 -7.36 5.30 10.89
CA ASP A 247 -8.29 6.07 10.08
C ASP A 247 -8.28 5.67 8.60
N VAL A 248 -7.16 5.16 8.08
CA VAL A 248 -7.12 4.57 6.72
C VAL A 248 -7.76 3.19 6.74
N GLU A 249 -7.46 2.36 7.74
CA GLU A 249 -8.09 1.04 7.89
C GLU A 249 -9.62 1.13 7.91
N GLN A 250 -10.18 2.07 8.67
CA GLN A 250 -11.63 2.31 8.69
C GLN A 250 -12.21 2.70 7.32
N ARG A 251 -11.50 3.53 6.56
CA ARG A 251 -11.95 3.97 5.23
C ARG A 251 -11.90 2.82 4.23
N VAL A 252 -10.85 2.00 4.27
CA VAL A 252 -10.75 0.81 3.41
C VAL A 252 -11.82 -0.22 3.79
N ALA A 253 -12.04 -0.48 5.08
CA ALA A 253 -13.10 -1.37 5.54
C ALA A 253 -14.51 -0.93 5.07
N ALA A 254 -14.76 0.39 5.02
CA ALA A 254 -16.03 0.94 4.54
C ALA A 254 -16.29 0.71 3.05
N LEU A 255 -15.25 0.37 2.27
CA LEU A 255 -15.39 -0.03 0.85
C LEU A 255 -15.84 -1.49 0.70
N HIS A 256 -15.82 -2.29 1.78
CA HIS A 256 -16.08 -3.73 1.76
C HIS A 256 -15.31 -4.49 0.66
N PRO A 257 -13.98 -4.33 0.59
CA PRO A 257 -13.19 -5.01 -0.44
C PRO A 257 -13.26 -6.53 -0.28
N ALA A 258 -13.57 -7.23 -1.36
CA ALA A 258 -13.55 -8.69 -1.36
C ALA A 258 -12.11 -9.25 -1.34
N PHE A 259 -11.17 -8.51 -1.92
CA PHE A 259 -9.74 -8.82 -1.89
C PHE A 259 -8.90 -7.54 -1.93
N ILE A 260 -7.64 -7.63 -1.51
CA ILE A 260 -6.63 -6.59 -1.73
C ILE A 260 -5.43 -7.22 -2.42
N ARG A 261 -4.96 -6.60 -3.50
CA ARG A 261 -3.78 -7.00 -4.28
C ARG A 261 -2.53 -6.27 -3.78
N TRP A 262 -1.44 -6.99 -3.53
CA TRP A 262 -0.16 -6.46 -3.02
C TRP A 262 0.98 -7.47 -3.29
N PRO A 263 2.26 -7.10 -3.36
CA PRO A 263 2.87 -5.77 -3.41
C PRO A 263 2.94 -5.24 -4.85
N GLY A 264 2.03 -5.68 -5.72
CA GLY A 264 1.94 -5.20 -7.11
C GLY A 264 1.89 -3.66 -7.17
N GLY A 265 1.97 -3.02 -8.33
CA GLY A 265 2.21 -3.53 -9.66
C GLY A 265 3.71 -3.57 -9.93
N ASN A 266 4.29 -2.45 -10.36
CA ASN A 266 5.68 -2.40 -10.78
C ASN A 266 6.69 -2.70 -9.66
N VAL A 267 6.34 -2.55 -8.38
CA VAL A 267 7.26 -2.90 -7.28
C VAL A 267 7.47 -4.41 -7.15
N ALA A 268 6.49 -5.23 -7.54
CA ALA A 268 6.58 -6.67 -7.37
C ALA A 268 7.77 -7.31 -8.11
N GLN A 269 8.28 -6.67 -9.18
CA GLN A 269 9.43 -7.16 -9.96
C GLN A 269 10.79 -7.01 -9.27
N ASP A 270 10.87 -6.31 -8.13
CA ASP A 270 12.10 -6.20 -7.33
C ASP A 270 11.91 -6.61 -5.88
N TYR A 271 10.67 -6.89 -5.50
CA TYR A 271 10.35 -7.23 -4.13
C TYR A 271 10.74 -8.68 -3.81
N HIS A 272 11.54 -8.85 -2.76
CA HIS A 272 11.80 -10.16 -2.17
C HIS A 272 11.11 -10.25 -0.81
N TRP A 273 10.14 -11.17 -0.69
CA TRP A 273 9.24 -11.24 0.47
C TRP A 273 9.93 -11.37 1.83
N ARG A 274 11.14 -11.96 1.86
CA ARG A 274 11.94 -12.12 3.08
C ARG A 274 12.42 -10.80 3.67
N TRP A 275 12.45 -9.73 2.88
CA TRP A 275 12.76 -8.39 3.37
C TRP A 275 11.68 -7.87 4.32
N GLY A 276 10.43 -8.26 4.12
CA GLY A 276 9.28 -7.78 4.89
C GLY A 276 8.83 -8.67 6.04
N VAL A 277 9.63 -9.64 6.50
CA VAL A 277 9.22 -10.57 7.57
C VAL A 277 10.20 -10.60 8.73
N GLY A 278 9.74 -11.09 9.89
CA GLY A 278 10.54 -11.13 11.12
C GLY A 278 10.57 -9.79 11.86
N PRO A 279 11.42 -9.66 12.89
CA PRO A 279 11.50 -8.46 13.70
C PRO A 279 11.79 -7.22 12.84
N ARG A 280 10.94 -6.19 12.94
CA ARG A 280 11.00 -4.99 12.08
C ARG A 280 12.38 -4.33 12.02
N ASP A 281 13.06 -4.23 13.17
CA ASP A 281 14.38 -3.58 13.26
C ASP A 281 15.51 -4.43 12.69
N ASN A 282 15.25 -5.68 12.31
CA ASN A 282 16.21 -6.54 11.63
C ASN A 282 15.93 -6.64 10.13
N ARG A 283 14.89 -5.96 9.62
CA ARG A 283 14.53 -5.98 8.20
C ARG A 283 15.42 -5.00 7.42
N PRO A 284 15.79 -5.33 6.18
CA PRO A 284 16.64 -4.46 5.38
C PRO A 284 15.89 -3.25 4.83
N VAL A 285 16.65 -2.19 4.60
CA VAL A 285 16.24 -1.09 3.72
C VAL A 285 16.58 -1.45 2.28
N TRP A 286 15.67 -1.20 1.35
CA TRP A 286 15.88 -1.44 -0.09
C TRP A 286 15.44 -0.22 -0.92
N VAL A 287 15.88 -0.15 -2.17
CA VAL A 287 15.58 0.97 -3.06
C VAL A 287 14.36 0.64 -3.90
N ASN A 288 13.36 1.51 -3.88
CA ASN A 288 12.20 1.42 -4.75
C ASN A 288 12.54 1.88 -6.17
N GLU A 289 13.00 0.94 -6.99
CA GLU A 289 13.41 1.22 -8.37
C GLU A 289 12.24 1.55 -9.31
N SER A 290 11.00 1.33 -8.89
CA SER A 290 9.79 1.66 -9.68
C SER A 290 9.33 3.09 -9.44
N TRP A 291 9.42 3.56 -8.20
CA TRP A 291 8.84 4.84 -7.79
C TRP A 291 9.86 5.72 -7.09
N ARG A 292 10.32 6.74 -7.81
CA ARG A 292 11.17 7.85 -7.31
C ARG A 292 12.53 7.44 -6.70
N LYS A 293 12.92 6.16 -6.75
CA LYS A 293 14.16 5.66 -6.14
C LYS A 293 14.26 5.98 -4.65
N GLU A 294 13.12 5.98 -3.97
CA GLU A 294 13.05 6.21 -2.53
C GLU A 294 13.49 4.96 -1.76
N LEU A 295 14.02 5.16 -0.55
CA LEU A 295 14.32 4.05 0.35
C LEU A 295 13.03 3.51 1.00
N GLU A 296 12.94 2.19 1.09
CA GLU A 296 11.84 1.46 1.72
C GLU A 296 12.36 0.72 2.96
N PRO A 297 11.92 1.08 4.18
CA PRO A 297 12.46 0.51 5.43
C PRO A 297 11.90 -0.88 5.77
N SER A 298 11.09 -1.48 4.89
CA SER A 298 10.45 -2.78 5.11
C SER A 298 9.56 -2.88 6.37
N ASN A 299 9.02 -1.75 6.84
CA ASN A 299 8.09 -1.69 7.98
C ASN A 299 6.83 -2.53 7.77
N PHE A 300 6.34 -2.55 6.53
CA PHE A 300 5.12 -3.23 6.13
C PHE A 300 5.46 -4.38 5.18
N GLY A 301 5.17 -5.61 5.59
CA GLY A 301 5.42 -6.79 4.78
C GLY A 301 4.32 -7.84 4.88
N THR A 302 4.68 -9.10 4.71
CA THR A 302 3.71 -10.19 4.49
C THR A 302 2.70 -10.32 5.63
N ASP A 303 3.18 -10.38 6.88
CA ASP A 303 2.32 -10.54 8.05
C ASP A 303 1.41 -9.33 8.25
N GLU A 304 1.97 -8.11 8.16
CA GLU A 304 1.20 -6.88 8.32
C GLU A 304 0.11 -6.74 7.24
N PHE A 305 0.45 -7.04 5.98
CA PHE A 305 -0.49 -7.02 4.86
C PHE A 305 -1.63 -8.02 5.03
N ILE A 306 -1.31 -9.29 5.34
CA ILE A 306 -2.33 -10.33 5.46
C ILE A 306 -3.28 -10.02 6.62
N GLN A 307 -2.73 -9.61 7.77
CA GLN A 307 -3.56 -9.26 8.93
C GLN A 307 -4.45 -8.04 8.63
N PHE A 308 -3.91 -7.03 7.95
CA PHE A 308 -4.69 -5.87 7.49
C PHE A 308 -5.84 -6.29 6.58
N ALA A 309 -5.55 -7.05 5.51
CA ALA A 309 -6.57 -7.53 4.58
C ALA A 309 -7.69 -8.27 5.32
N ARG A 310 -7.35 -9.16 6.26
CA ARG A 310 -8.34 -9.89 7.07
C ARG A 310 -9.16 -9.00 7.99
N ARG A 311 -8.56 -8.00 8.64
CA ARG A 311 -9.29 -7.06 9.51
C ARG A 311 -10.32 -6.23 8.74
N VAL A 312 -10.03 -5.85 7.50
CA VAL A 312 -10.97 -5.12 6.64
C VAL A 312 -11.97 -6.02 5.89
N GLY A 313 -11.91 -7.34 6.13
CA GLY A 313 -12.84 -8.32 5.54
C GLY A 313 -12.45 -8.80 4.13
N ALA A 314 -11.23 -8.54 3.68
CA ALA A 314 -10.71 -8.91 2.38
C ALA A 314 -9.89 -10.21 2.39
N GLU A 315 -9.87 -10.91 1.26
CA GLU A 315 -8.86 -11.92 0.95
C GLU A 315 -7.54 -11.26 0.51
N PRO A 316 -6.38 -11.73 1.00
CA PRO A 316 -5.09 -11.31 0.44
C PRO A 316 -4.90 -11.91 -0.96
N SER A 317 -4.45 -11.09 -1.91
CA SER A 317 -4.00 -11.49 -3.24
C SER A 317 -2.55 -11.05 -3.43
N ILE A 318 -1.64 -12.03 -3.57
CA ILE A 318 -0.19 -11.78 -3.57
C ILE A 318 0.37 -11.84 -4.99
N THR A 319 1.07 -10.79 -5.41
CA THR A 319 1.83 -10.76 -6.67
C THR A 319 3.29 -11.16 -6.43
N VAL A 320 3.76 -12.24 -7.07
CA VAL A 320 5.14 -12.71 -6.91
C VAL A 320 6.06 -12.09 -7.94
N ASN A 321 7.33 -11.89 -7.55
CA ASN A 321 8.37 -11.47 -8.47
C ASN A 321 8.66 -12.56 -9.51
N VAL A 322 8.51 -12.23 -10.79
CA VAL A 322 8.76 -13.12 -11.93
C VAL A 322 9.62 -12.38 -12.92
N GLU A 323 10.74 -12.99 -13.32
CA GLU A 323 11.69 -12.48 -14.32
C GLU A 323 12.39 -11.15 -13.98
N GLY A 324 11.94 -10.47 -12.93
CA GLY A 324 12.55 -9.29 -12.36
C GLY A 324 13.86 -9.57 -11.62
N HIS A 325 14.30 -8.59 -10.83
CA HIS A 325 15.62 -8.62 -10.22
C HIS A 325 15.73 -9.78 -9.21
N GLY A 326 16.66 -10.71 -9.45
CA GLY A 326 16.92 -11.84 -8.56
C GLY A 326 15.79 -12.87 -8.44
N ALA A 327 14.74 -12.78 -9.27
CA ALA A 327 13.54 -13.61 -9.18
C ALA A 327 13.82 -15.10 -9.38
N THR A 328 13.21 -15.95 -8.54
CA THR A 328 13.26 -17.42 -8.69
C THR A 328 11.93 -18.07 -8.36
N ALA A 329 11.63 -19.18 -9.04
CA ALA A 329 10.44 -19.98 -8.75
C ALA A 329 10.50 -20.60 -7.33
N GLU A 330 11.71 -20.91 -6.86
CA GLU A 330 11.96 -21.38 -5.49
C GLU A 330 11.63 -20.32 -4.43
N GLU A 331 11.89 -19.04 -4.70
CA GLU A 331 11.52 -17.96 -3.79
C GLU A 331 10.00 -17.77 -3.73
N ALA A 332 9.31 -17.83 -4.87
CA ALA A 332 7.86 -17.77 -4.92
C ALA A 332 7.21 -18.96 -4.18
N ALA A 333 7.72 -20.18 -4.39
CA ALA A 333 7.26 -21.36 -3.66
C ALA A 333 7.56 -21.28 -2.15
N ALA A 334 8.72 -20.74 -1.77
CA ALA A 334 9.05 -20.47 -0.37
C ALA A 334 8.08 -19.46 0.27
N TRP A 335 7.59 -18.48 -0.49
CA TRP A 335 6.57 -17.55 -0.01
C TRP A 335 5.22 -18.25 0.22
N VAL A 336 4.82 -19.13 -0.70
CA VAL A 336 3.63 -19.99 -0.50
C VAL A 336 3.80 -20.85 0.74
N GLU A 337 4.98 -21.43 0.97
CA GLU A 337 5.24 -22.24 2.17
C GLU A 337 5.22 -21.40 3.45
N TYR A 338 5.77 -20.19 3.42
CA TYR A 338 5.68 -19.25 4.54
C TYR A 338 4.21 -18.95 4.86
N CYS A 339 3.39 -18.67 3.85
CA CYS A 339 2.00 -18.31 4.05
C CYS A 339 1.11 -19.50 4.44
N ASN A 340 1.26 -20.64 3.79
CA ASN A 340 0.28 -21.74 3.84
C ASN A 340 0.84 -23.03 4.43
N GLY A 341 2.16 -23.15 4.61
CA GLY A 341 2.80 -24.35 5.14
C GLY A 341 2.53 -24.59 6.62
N ASP A 342 2.63 -25.85 7.02
CA ASP A 342 2.54 -26.29 8.41
C ASP A 342 3.61 -25.62 9.30
N ALA A 343 3.29 -25.40 10.58
CA ALA A 343 4.20 -24.71 11.51
C ALA A 343 5.54 -25.45 11.73
N HIS A 344 5.66 -26.71 11.33
CA HIS A 344 6.91 -27.49 11.37
C HIS A 344 7.66 -27.53 10.03
N SER A 345 7.10 -26.96 8.96
CA SER A 345 7.79 -26.81 7.68
C SER A 345 8.90 -25.77 7.79
N LYS A 346 9.80 -25.69 6.80
CA LYS A 346 10.95 -24.77 6.85
C LYS A 346 10.49 -23.32 6.97
N TYR A 347 9.58 -22.89 6.10
CA TYR A 347 9.10 -21.50 6.12
C TYR A 347 7.85 -21.31 6.98
N GLY A 348 7.06 -22.36 7.24
CA GLY A 348 5.96 -22.29 8.21
C GLY A 348 6.46 -22.16 9.65
N SER A 349 7.59 -22.78 10.01
CA SER A 349 8.24 -22.53 11.31
C SER A 349 8.82 -21.12 11.43
N MET A 350 9.30 -20.54 10.33
CA MET A 350 9.70 -19.13 10.29
C MET A 350 8.49 -18.20 10.52
N ARG A 351 7.36 -18.45 9.86
CA ARG A 351 6.10 -17.72 10.10
C ARG A 351 5.65 -17.84 11.56
N SER A 352 5.68 -19.05 12.11
CA SER A 352 5.33 -19.29 13.51
C SER A 352 6.24 -18.55 14.48
N ALA A 353 7.55 -18.54 14.23
CA ALA A 353 8.52 -17.80 15.05
C ALA A 353 8.33 -16.28 14.95
N ASN A 354 7.81 -15.79 13.84
CA ASN A 354 7.49 -14.38 13.62
C ASN A 354 6.17 -13.95 14.28
N GLY A 355 5.43 -14.85 14.94
CA GLY A 355 4.23 -14.55 15.72
C GLY A 355 2.92 -15.04 15.11
N SER A 356 2.97 -15.70 13.95
CA SER A 356 1.80 -16.19 13.22
C SER A 356 1.83 -17.74 13.11
N PRO A 357 1.47 -18.49 14.17
CA PRO A 357 1.62 -19.96 14.19
C PRO A 357 0.74 -20.66 13.15
N GLU A 358 -0.52 -20.24 13.03
CA GLU A 358 -1.46 -20.83 12.07
C GLU A 358 -1.14 -20.37 10.63
N PRO A 359 -1.30 -21.25 9.62
CA PRO A 359 -1.22 -20.85 8.23
C PRO A 359 -2.22 -19.74 7.88
N PHE A 360 -1.82 -18.83 7.01
CA PHE A 360 -2.66 -17.73 6.53
C PHE A 360 -3.69 -18.16 5.49
N HIS A 361 -3.46 -19.30 4.83
CA HIS A 361 -4.31 -19.81 3.74
C HIS A 361 -4.55 -18.78 2.63
N VAL A 362 -3.47 -18.13 2.17
CA VAL A 362 -3.51 -17.19 1.04
C VAL A 362 -3.86 -17.96 -0.22
N ARG A 363 -4.96 -17.57 -0.85
CA ARG A 363 -5.54 -18.29 -2.00
C ARG A 363 -5.09 -17.72 -3.32
N TYR A 364 -5.11 -16.41 -3.48
CA TYR A 364 -4.86 -15.75 -4.77
C TYR A 364 -3.38 -15.41 -4.92
N TRP A 365 -2.76 -15.97 -5.96
CA TRP A 365 -1.36 -15.77 -6.29
C TRP A 365 -1.22 -15.36 -7.73
N GLU A 366 -0.60 -14.21 -7.94
CA GLU A 366 -0.47 -13.58 -9.23
C GLU A 366 0.99 -13.65 -9.69
N ILE A 367 1.20 -14.16 -10.90
CA ILE A 367 2.50 -14.60 -11.38
C ILE A 367 3.12 -13.52 -12.25
N GLY A 368 3.70 -12.51 -11.59
CA GLY A 368 4.28 -11.33 -12.21
C GLY A 368 3.27 -10.20 -12.41
N ASN A 369 3.77 -9.06 -12.90
CA ASN A 369 3.00 -7.86 -13.21
C ASN A 369 3.45 -7.30 -14.56
N GLU A 370 2.51 -7.00 -15.47
CA GLU A 370 2.77 -6.31 -16.75
C GLU A 370 4.02 -6.76 -17.52
N ILE A 371 4.35 -8.06 -17.50
CA ILE A 371 5.58 -8.64 -18.07
C ILE A 371 5.79 -8.28 -19.56
N TRP A 372 4.72 -7.90 -20.26
CA TRP A 372 4.74 -7.44 -21.65
C TRP A 372 5.29 -6.01 -21.84
N GLY A 373 5.32 -5.17 -20.81
CA GLY A 373 5.67 -3.74 -20.90
C GLY A 373 7.16 -3.49 -20.75
N ASP A 374 7.77 -2.69 -21.62
CA ASP A 374 9.22 -2.42 -21.57
C ASP A 374 9.68 -1.59 -20.35
N TRP A 375 8.73 -1.02 -19.61
CA TRP A 375 8.95 -0.31 -18.34
C TRP A 375 9.12 -1.23 -17.13
N VAL A 376 8.69 -2.49 -17.21
CA VAL A 376 8.94 -3.45 -16.13
C VAL A 376 10.34 -4.04 -16.25
N ARG A 377 11.05 -4.15 -15.12
CA ARG A 377 12.29 -4.92 -15.06
C ARG A 377 11.95 -6.39 -15.22
N GLY A 378 12.64 -7.07 -16.12
CA GLY A 378 12.32 -8.46 -16.44
C GLY A 378 11.19 -8.65 -17.43
N HIS A 379 10.85 -7.62 -18.24
CA HIS A 379 9.90 -7.81 -19.33
C HIS A 379 10.38 -8.86 -20.34
N SER A 380 9.42 -9.58 -20.93
CA SER A 380 9.70 -10.61 -21.93
C SER A 380 8.59 -10.69 -22.97
N ASP A 381 8.82 -11.45 -24.03
CA ASP A 381 7.74 -11.87 -24.92
C ASP A 381 6.79 -12.88 -24.24
N ALA A 382 5.62 -13.09 -24.85
CA ALA A 382 4.55 -13.93 -24.30
C ALA A 382 4.93 -15.42 -24.18
N GLU A 383 5.76 -15.93 -25.10
CA GLU A 383 6.17 -17.34 -25.09
C GLU A 383 7.17 -17.59 -23.95
N THR A 384 8.12 -16.68 -23.76
CA THR A 384 9.06 -16.70 -22.64
C THR A 384 8.30 -16.63 -21.31
N TYR A 385 7.40 -15.65 -21.16
CA TYR A 385 6.57 -15.52 -19.96
C TYR A 385 5.75 -16.77 -19.69
N ALA A 386 5.03 -17.31 -20.68
CA ALA A 386 4.15 -18.46 -20.46
C ALA A 386 4.91 -19.74 -20.05
N LYS A 387 6.13 -19.94 -20.56
CA LYS A 387 7.00 -21.04 -20.10
C LYS A 387 7.46 -20.84 -18.66
N ASN A 388 7.82 -19.61 -18.29
CA ASN A 388 8.21 -19.28 -16.92
C ASN A 388 7.03 -19.40 -15.95
N LEU A 389 5.86 -18.89 -16.32
CA LEU A 389 4.60 -19.06 -15.59
C LEU A 389 4.37 -20.54 -15.22
N ASN A 390 4.46 -21.46 -16.19
CA ASN A 390 4.32 -22.89 -15.90
C ASN A 390 5.35 -23.40 -14.87
N ARG A 391 6.61 -22.97 -14.97
CA ARG A 391 7.67 -23.33 -14.03
C ARG A 391 7.39 -22.82 -12.61
N TYR A 392 6.91 -21.58 -12.47
CA TYR A 392 6.54 -21.00 -11.18
C TYR A 392 5.33 -21.73 -10.58
N VAL A 393 4.27 -21.92 -11.38
CA VAL A 393 3.06 -22.62 -10.95
C VAL A 393 3.36 -24.04 -10.50
N GLU A 394 4.21 -24.78 -11.22
CA GLU A 394 4.64 -26.13 -10.82
C GLU A 394 5.25 -26.14 -9.41
N LYS A 395 6.21 -25.24 -9.14
CA LYS A 395 6.89 -25.15 -7.85
C LYS A 395 5.96 -24.69 -6.73
N MET A 396 5.11 -23.70 -6.99
CA MET A 396 4.17 -23.17 -6.01
C MET A 396 3.08 -24.18 -5.66
N ARG A 397 2.48 -24.86 -6.65
CA ARG A 397 1.47 -25.90 -6.42
C ARG A 397 2.04 -27.18 -5.81
N ALA A 398 3.34 -27.44 -5.95
CA ALA A 398 4.01 -28.51 -5.22
C ALA A 398 4.04 -28.26 -3.70
N VAL A 399 3.96 -26.99 -3.27
CA VAL A 399 3.83 -26.61 -1.85
C VAL A 399 2.37 -26.64 -1.43
N ASP A 400 1.49 -25.96 -2.17
CA ASP A 400 0.06 -25.93 -1.91
C ASP A 400 -0.74 -26.03 -3.21
N PRO A 401 -1.33 -27.21 -3.53
CA PRO A 401 -2.07 -27.40 -4.76
C PRO A 401 -3.43 -26.68 -4.78
N SER A 402 -3.87 -26.08 -3.67
CA SER A 402 -5.16 -25.39 -3.56
C SER A 402 -5.11 -23.91 -3.96
N ILE A 403 -3.92 -23.37 -4.23
CA ILE A 403 -3.77 -21.98 -4.65
C ILE A 403 -4.43 -21.71 -6.01
N THR A 404 -5.01 -20.51 -6.11
CA THR A 404 -5.61 -19.95 -7.30
C THR A 404 -4.56 -19.09 -8.02
N ILE A 405 -4.30 -19.41 -9.28
CA ILE A 405 -3.27 -18.76 -10.09
C ILE A 405 -3.89 -17.69 -10.97
N ILE A 406 -3.35 -16.47 -10.88
CA ILE A 406 -3.66 -15.34 -11.75
C ILE A 406 -2.44 -15.08 -12.64
N ALA A 407 -2.56 -15.29 -13.94
CA ALA A 407 -1.49 -15.04 -14.91
C ALA A 407 -1.60 -13.66 -15.54
N THR A 408 -0.47 -13.05 -15.88
CA THR A 408 -0.37 -11.77 -16.57
C THR A 408 -0.90 -11.86 -18.00
N GLY A 409 -2.04 -11.22 -18.23
CA GLY A 409 -2.54 -10.91 -19.57
C GLY A 409 -2.24 -9.48 -20.00
N ASP A 410 -2.76 -9.12 -21.17
CA ASP A 410 -2.66 -7.79 -21.77
C ASP A 410 -3.96 -7.43 -22.51
N ASN A 411 -4.13 -6.17 -22.88
CA ASN A 411 -5.12 -5.74 -23.85
C ASN A 411 -4.79 -6.18 -25.29
N ASP A 412 -3.54 -6.56 -25.60
CA ASP A 412 -3.21 -7.25 -26.86
C ASP A 412 -3.64 -8.72 -26.81
N LEU A 413 -4.61 -9.07 -27.66
CA LEU A 413 -5.13 -10.43 -27.77
C LEU A 413 -4.06 -11.44 -28.23
N LYS A 414 -3.00 -11.02 -28.93
CA LYS A 414 -1.92 -11.93 -29.34
C LYS A 414 -1.09 -12.42 -28.17
N TRP A 415 -0.83 -11.53 -27.19
CA TRP A 415 -0.21 -11.91 -25.93
C TRP A 415 -1.05 -12.98 -25.25
N ASN A 416 -2.34 -12.69 -25.05
CA ASN A 416 -3.27 -13.59 -24.39
C ASN A 416 -3.41 -14.93 -25.11
N GLU A 417 -3.48 -14.95 -26.44
CA GLU A 417 -3.53 -16.19 -27.23
C GLU A 417 -2.30 -17.06 -26.94
N THR A 418 -1.10 -16.46 -26.94
CA THR A 418 0.15 -17.19 -26.72
C THR A 418 0.21 -17.76 -25.30
N VAL A 419 -0.13 -16.96 -24.29
CA VAL A 419 -0.16 -17.39 -22.89
C VAL A 419 -1.17 -18.53 -22.69
N LEU A 420 -2.37 -18.41 -23.25
CA LEU A 420 -3.41 -19.44 -23.13
C LEU A 420 -3.00 -20.76 -23.79
N ARG A 421 -2.37 -20.71 -24.98
CA ARG A 421 -1.91 -21.92 -25.68
C ARG A 421 -0.84 -22.69 -24.92
N ILE A 422 0.03 -21.99 -24.19
CA ILE A 422 1.19 -22.60 -23.51
C ILE A 422 0.90 -22.95 -22.05
N ALA A 423 0.17 -22.08 -21.34
CA ALA A 423 -0.01 -22.17 -19.89
C ALA A 423 -1.48 -22.19 -19.45
N GLY A 424 -2.45 -22.13 -20.37
CA GLY A 424 -3.87 -22.01 -20.04
C GLY A 424 -4.41 -23.09 -19.09
N ASN A 425 -3.93 -24.33 -19.18
CA ASN A 425 -4.35 -25.41 -18.28
C ASN A 425 -3.84 -25.27 -16.83
N ASN A 426 -2.92 -24.35 -16.57
CA ASN A 426 -2.27 -24.15 -15.27
C ASN A 426 -2.72 -22.87 -14.57
N ILE A 427 -3.65 -22.11 -15.14
CA ILE A 427 -4.12 -20.84 -14.59
C ILE A 427 -5.61 -20.90 -14.26
N ASP A 428 -6.05 -20.08 -13.31
CA ASP A 428 -7.45 -19.95 -12.94
C ASP A 428 -8.01 -18.62 -13.45
N TYR A 429 -7.17 -17.58 -13.46
CA TYR A 429 -7.48 -16.25 -13.96
C TYR A 429 -6.40 -15.76 -14.93
N LEU A 430 -6.81 -14.93 -15.87
CA LEU A 430 -5.92 -14.07 -16.66
C LEU A 430 -6.19 -12.61 -16.25
N SER A 431 -5.15 -11.90 -15.83
CA SER A 431 -5.24 -10.50 -15.43
C SER A 431 -5.21 -9.57 -16.63
N VAL A 432 -5.93 -8.44 -16.56
CA VAL A 432 -5.91 -7.39 -17.58
C VAL A 432 -6.03 -6.01 -16.94
N HIS A 433 -5.31 -5.03 -17.46
CA HIS A 433 -5.22 -3.70 -16.86
C HIS A 433 -5.91 -2.65 -17.74
N HIS A 434 -6.69 -1.76 -17.15
CA HIS A 434 -7.49 -0.78 -17.88
C HIS A 434 -7.34 0.63 -17.31
N TYR A 435 -6.43 1.39 -17.89
CA TYR A 435 -6.34 2.83 -17.62
C TYR A 435 -6.94 3.64 -18.74
N TYR A 436 -7.68 4.68 -18.36
CA TYR A 436 -8.14 5.72 -19.28
C TYR A 436 -7.40 7.02 -19.01
N GLY A 437 -6.50 7.39 -19.91
CA GLY A 437 -5.65 8.56 -19.80
C GLY A 437 -5.76 9.52 -20.98
N PRO A 438 -4.82 10.48 -21.06
CA PRO A 438 -4.76 11.45 -22.16
C PRO A 438 -4.63 10.79 -23.55
N ALA A 439 -3.92 9.66 -23.62
CA ALA A 439 -3.70 8.92 -24.87
C ALA A 439 -5.01 8.31 -25.41
N GLU A 440 -5.84 7.73 -24.53
CA GLU A 440 -7.15 7.17 -24.88
C GLU A 440 -8.15 8.27 -25.18
N MET A 441 -8.06 9.41 -24.48
CA MET A 441 -8.98 10.53 -24.68
C MET A 441 -8.85 11.15 -26.06
N LYS A 442 -7.64 11.31 -26.60
CA LYS A 442 -7.38 11.99 -27.89
C LYS A 442 -8.12 13.33 -28.05
N GLY A 443 -8.35 14.03 -26.94
CA GLY A 443 -9.10 15.29 -26.90
C GLY A 443 -10.63 15.18 -26.98
N ASP A 444 -11.22 13.98 -27.03
CA ASP A 444 -12.68 13.79 -27.04
C ASP A 444 -13.19 13.25 -25.70
N ALA A 445 -13.95 14.07 -24.99
CA ALA A 445 -14.57 13.68 -23.72
C ALA A 445 -15.63 12.57 -23.88
N ASN A 446 -16.18 12.35 -25.09
CA ASN A 446 -17.08 11.23 -25.36
C ASN A 446 -16.36 9.88 -25.34
N ASN A 447 -15.04 9.85 -25.59
CA ASN A 447 -14.26 8.61 -25.46
C ASN A 447 -14.27 8.11 -24.03
N LEU A 448 -14.25 9.00 -23.03
CA LEU A 448 -14.33 8.60 -21.62
C LEU A 448 -15.65 7.89 -21.35
N ARG A 449 -16.73 8.34 -21.98
CA ARG A 449 -18.03 7.70 -21.87
C ARG A 449 -18.08 6.37 -22.62
N ALA A 450 -17.50 6.29 -23.83
CA ALA A 450 -17.62 5.12 -24.69
C ALA A 450 -16.63 3.99 -24.33
N ARG A 451 -15.48 4.30 -23.72
CA ARG A 451 -14.40 3.34 -23.46
C ARG A 451 -14.84 2.11 -22.66
N PRO A 452 -15.67 2.19 -21.61
CA PRO A 452 -16.18 1.01 -20.93
C PRO A 452 -16.85 -0.01 -21.87
N LEU A 453 -17.59 0.44 -22.89
CA LEU A 453 -18.24 -0.45 -23.86
C LEU A 453 -17.24 -1.14 -24.79
N HIS A 454 -16.07 -0.53 -25.02
CA HIS A 454 -14.99 -1.18 -25.77
C HIS A 454 -14.39 -2.35 -24.96
N TYR A 455 -14.22 -2.18 -23.65
CA TYR A 455 -13.77 -3.28 -22.79
C TYR A 455 -14.79 -4.42 -22.72
N GLU A 456 -16.09 -4.13 -22.77
CA GLU A 456 -17.14 -5.17 -22.88
C GLU A 456 -16.92 -6.08 -24.12
N GLN A 457 -16.59 -5.49 -25.27
CA GLN A 457 -16.28 -6.27 -26.47
C GLN A 457 -15.00 -7.09 -26.32
N PHE A 458 -14.00 -6.54 -25.64
CA PHE A 458 -12.78 -7.28 -25.28
C PHE A 458 -13.10 -8.49 -24.40
N TYR A 459 -13.95 -8.35 -23.37
CA TYR A 459 -14.36 -9.46 -22.49
C TYR A 459 -15.10 -10.57 -23.24
N LEU A 460 -16.00 -10.20 -24.17
CA LEU A 460 -16.67 -11.17 -25.03
C LEU A 460 -15.66 -11.94 -25.91
N ARG A 461 -14.64 -11.26 -26.44
CA ARG A 461 -13.59 -11.93 -27.21
C ARG A 461 -12.73 -12.84 -26.35
N MET A 462 -12.36 -12.41 -25.14
CA MET A 462 -11.61 -13.23 -24.19
C MET A 462 -12.38 -14.48 -23.78
N LYS A 463 -13.69 -14.37 -23.51
CA LYS A 463 -14.56 -15.53 -23.25
C LYS A 463 -14.51 -16.56 -24.39
N GLN A 464 -14.59 -16.11 -25.65
CA GLN A 464 -14.47 -17.00 -26.81
C GLN A 464 -13.09 -17.65 -26.86
N MET A 465 -12.02 -16.89 -26.65
CA MET A 465 -10.65 -17.42 -26.67
C MET A 465 -10.41 -18.48 -25.60
N PHE A 466 -10.95 -18.31 -24.38
CA PHE A 466 -10.87 -19.35 -23.34
C PHE A 466 -11.52 -20.66 -23.79
N GLN A 467 -12.70 -20.58 -24.41
CA GLN A 467 -13.43 -21.75 -24.91
C GLN A 467 -12.72 -22.43 -26.10
N GLU A 468 -12.13 -21.63 -27.00
CA GLU A 468 -11.44 -22.11 -28.20
C GLU A 468 -10.08 -22.74 -27.88
N LEU A 469 -9.31 -22.14 -26.97
CA LEU A 469 -7.90 -22.47 -26.74
C LEU A 469 -7.68 -23.41 -25.56
N VAL A 470 -8.55 -23.38 -24.56
CA VAL A 470 -8.43 -24.17 -23.33
C VAL A 470 -9.76 -24.86 -23.01
N PRO A 471 -10.31 -25.68 -23.95
CA PRO A 471 -11.63 -26.27 -23.80
C PRO A 471 -11.69 -27.17 -22.55
N GLY A 472 -12.73 -26.99 -21.75
CA GLY A 472 -12.94 -27.75 -20.51
C GLY A 472 -12.32 -27.13 -19.27
N HIS A 473 -11.56 -26.04 -19.39
CA HIS A 473 -11.04 -25.29 -18.26
C HIS A 473 -11.80 -23.97 -18.07
N ASN A 474 -12.15 -23.62 -16.84
CA ASN A 474 -13.02 -22.48 -16.54
C ASN A 474 -12.21 -21.23 -16.15
N ILE A 475 -11.40 -20.73 -17.09
CA ILE A 475 -10.59 -19.53 -16.88
C ILE A 475 -11.49 -18.28 -16.81
N LYS A 476 -11.14 -17.36 -15.90
CA LYS A 476 -11.82 -16.07 -15.72
C LYS A 476 -10.87 -14.89 -15.91
N LEU A 477 -11.44 -13.70 -16.01
CA LEU A 477 -10.68 -12.45 -16.02
C LEU A 477 -10.62 -11.83 -14.61
N ALA A 478 -9.43 -11.35 -14.28
CA ALA A 478 -9.19 -10.45 -13.17
C ALA A 478 -8.79 -9.07 -13.73
N VAL A 479 -9.68 -8.08 -13.65
CA VAL A 479 -9.36 -6.68 -14.00
C VAL A 479 -8.70 -6.01 -12.79
N ASN A 480 -7.54 -6.51 -12.43
CA ASN A 480 -6.79 -6.25 -11.20
C ASN A 480 -6.03 -4.90 -11.18
N GLU A 481 -6.11 -4.12 -12.26
CA GLU A 481 -5.79 -2.70 -12.27
C GLU A 481 -6.76 -1.95 -13.18
N TRP A 482 -7.42 -0.93 -12.66
CA TRP A 482 -8.15 0.02 -13.50
C TRP A 482 -8.36 1.36 -12.79
N ASN A 483 -8.20 2.45 -13.53
CA ASN A 483 -8.59 3.80 -13.11
C ASN A 483 -8.53 4.78 -14.31
N THR A 484 -8.75 6.05 -14.06
CA THR A 484 -8.30 7.12 -14.95
C THR A 484 -6.87 7.55 -14.58
N THR A 485 -6.03 7.87 -15.57
CA THR A 485 -4.69 8.45 -15.39
C THR A 485 -4.65 9.92 -15.82
N LEU A 486 -5.78 10.61 -15.63
CA LEU A 486 -5.91 12.04 -15.93
C LEU A 486 -5.15 12.87 -14.90
N PRO A 487 -4.61 14.05 -15.26
CA PRO A 487 -3.96 14.93 -14.29
C PRO A 487 -4.94 15.42 -13.22
N LEU A 488 -4.45 15.65 -12.00
CA LEU A 488 -5.24 16.30 -10.95
C LEU A 488 -5.62 17.75 -11.36
N PRO A 489 -6.83 18.23 -11.01
CA PRO A 489 -7.85 17.56 -10.20
C PRO A 489 -8.81 16.66 -11.00
N ALA A 490 -8.64 16.53 -12.32
CA ALA A 490 -9.59 15.82 -13.19
C ALA A 490 -9.74 14.33 -12.84
N GLN A 491 -8.66 13.68 -12.39
CA GLN A 491 -8.69 12.29 -11.92
C GLN A 491 -9.74 12.06 -10.83
N HIS A 492 -9.94 13.04 -9.93
CA HIS A 492 -10.87 12.96 -8.79
C HIS A 492 -12.14 13.77 -9.04
N SER A 493 -12.57 13.87 -10.30
CA SER A 493 -13.76 14.61 -10.69
C SER A 493 -15.00 13.72 -10.77
N MET A 494 -16.18 14.35 -10.82
CA MET A 494 -17.44 13.65 -11.13
C MET A 494 -17.40 12.95 -12.50
N GLN A 495 -16.61 13.44 -13.44
CA GLN A 495 -16.44 12.80 -14.73
C GLN A 495 -15.74 11.44 -14.59
N SER A 496 -14.66 11.35 -13.82
CA SER A 496 -13.99 10.08 -13.51
C SER A 496 -14.88 9.15 -12.70
N ALA A 497 -15.68 9.67 -11.76
CA ALA A 497 -16.66 8.86 -11.03
C ALA A 497 -17.72 8.23 -11.96
N ILE A 498 -18.20 8.98 -12.96
CA ILE A 498 -19.14 8.44 -13.97
C ILE A 498 -18.45 7.40 -14.86
N TYR A 499 -17.18 7.60 -15.23
CA TYR A 499 -16.40 6.58 -15.95
C TYR A 499 -16.33 5.28 -15.14
N ALA A 500 -15.93 5.37 -13.87
CA ALA A 500 -15.83 4.24 -12.97
C ALA A 500 -17.17 3.51 -12.83
N ALA A 501 -18.27 4.23 -12.57
CA ALA A 501 -19.61 3.64 -12.48
C ALA A 501 -20.02 2.92 -13.77
N ARG A 502 -19.69 3.46 -14.95
CA ARG A 502 -19.98 2.80 -16.23
C ARG A 502 -19.14 1.54 -16.44
N LEU A 503 -17.87 1.56 -16.03
CA LEU A 503 -16.98 0.41 -16.10
C LEU A 503 -17.42 -0.70 -15.14
N MET A 504 -17.83 -0.34 -13.91
CA MET A 504 -18.43 -1.28 -12.95
C MET A 504 -19.68 -1.96 -13.52
N ASN A 505 -20.58 -1.21 -14.19
CA ASN A 505 -21.74 -1.80 -14.86
C ASN A 505 -21.34 -2.78 -15.98
N VAL A 506 -20.22 -2.54 -16.67
CA VAL A 506 -19.70 -3.48 -17.69
C VAL A 506 -19.18 -4.74 -17.02
N PHE A 507 -18.46 -4.62 -15.90
CA PHE A 507 -18.00 -5.77 -15.13
C PHE A 507 -19.17 -6.64 -14.67
N GLU A 508 -20.22 -6.03 -14.11
CA GLU A 508 -21.42 -6.76 -13.68
C GLU A 508 -22.11 -7.47 -14.84
N ARG A 509 -22.29 -6.81 -16.00
CA ARG A 509 -22.85 -7.45 -17.21
C ARG A 509 -21.96 -8.56 -17.77
N SER A 510 -20.67 -8.51 -17.49
CA SER A 510 -19.68 -9.50 -17.93
C SER A 510 -19.34 -10.51 -16.83
N GLY A 511 -20.19 -10.67 -15.80
CA GLY A 511 -19.91 -11.49 -14.61
C GLY A 511 -19.67 -12.98 -14.87
N ASP A 512 -20.03 -13.47 -16.05
CA ASP A 512 -19.72 -14.83 -16.51
C ASP A 512 -18.25 -15.03 -16.90
N VAL A 513 -17.51 -13.95 -17.17
CA VAL A 513 -16.08 -13.97 -17.49
C VAL A 513 -15.25 -13.10 -16.54
N VAL A 514 -15.71 -11.89 -16.17
CA VAL A 514 -15.03 -11.01 -15.21
C VAL A 514 -15.49 -11.35 -13.79
N GLN A 515 -14.59 -11.83 -12.95
CA GLN A 515 -14.92 -12.24 -11.58
C GLN A 515 -14.17 -11.47 -10.49
N MET A 516 -13.13 -10.75 -10.86
CA MET A 516 -12.34 -9.91 -9.96
C MET A 516 -12.04 -8.59 -10.65
N SER A 517 -12.08 -7.50 -9.90
CA SER A 517 -11.58 -6.20 -10.33
C SER A 517 -10.99 -5.45 -9.14
N ALA A 518 -9.90 -4.72 -9.35
CA ALA A 518 -9.29 -3.88 -8.32
C ALA A 518 -9.01 -2.49 -8.90
N VAL A 519 -9.61 -1.49 -8.26
CA VAL A 519 -9.30 -0.09 -8.57
C VAL A 519 -7.89 0.21 -8.05
N SER A 520 -7.07 0.84 -8.90
CA SER A 520 -5.68 1.20 -8.59
C SER A 520 -5.50 2.70 -8.39
#